data_AF-A0A0J6RUF2-F1
#
_entry.id   AF-A0A0J6RUF2-F1
#
_cell.length_a   1.000
_cell.length_b   1.000
_cell.length_c   1.000
_cell.angle_alpha   90.00
_cell.angle_beta   90.00
_cell.angle_gamma   90.00
#
_symmetry.space_group_name_H-M   'P 1'
#
loop_
_entity.id
_entity.type
_entity.pdbx_description
1 polymer ?
#
loop_
_entity_poly.entity_id
_entity_poly.type
_entity_poly.pdbx_seq_one_letter_code
_entity_poly.pdbx_strand_id
1 'polypeptide(L)'
;MANTLVGRKRIRKFFGKIKEVAEMPNLIEVQKASYDQFLMMDEPEGGRGDEGLQTVFKSVFPISDFSATALLEFVKYTFEQPKYDVDECRQRGITFAAPLKVTLRLIVFDVDPDTGAKSVKDIKEQD
;
A
#
# COMPACT_ATOMS: atom_id res chain seq x y z
N MET A 1 39.29 -3.76 -12.61
CA MET A 1 39.88 -2.51 -13.15
C MET A 1 38.79 -1.76 -13.89
N ALA A 2 38.87 -0.43 -13.98
CA ALA A 2 37.72 0.43 -14.33
C ALA A 2 37.15 0.17 -15.75
N ASN A 3 36.06 -0.59 -15.80
CA ASN A 3 35.31 -0.89 -17.03
C ASN A 3 34.27 0.19 -17.39
N THR A 4 34.11 1.23 -16.56
CA THR A 4 33.11 2.29 -16.76
C THR A 4 33.76 3.59 -17.23
N LEU A 5 33.03 4.35 -18.08
CA LEU A 5 33.51 5.58 -18.71
C LEU A 5 34.02 6.63 -17.71
N VAL A 6 33.38 6.73 -16.54
CA VAL A 6 33.77 7.68 -15.47
C VAL A 6 35.02 7.21 -14.72
N GLY A 7 35.20 5.89 -14.55
CA GLY A 7 36.33 5.31 -13.82
C GLY A 7 37.69 5.45 -14.52
N ARG A 8 37.70 5.87 -15.80
CA ARG A 8 38.93 6.11 -16.57
C ARG A 8 39.63 7.44 -16.24
N LYS A 9 38.91 8.43 -15.72
CA LYS A 9 39.48 9.75 -15.39
C LYS A 9 40.40 9.73 -14.17
N ARG A 10 40.19 8.80 -13.23
CA ARG A 10 41.04 8.63 -12.04
C ARG A 10 41.05 7.17 -11.59
N ILE A 11 42.20 6.52 -11.73
CA ILE A 11 42.36 5.12 -11.37
C ILE A 11 42.56 4.98 -9.86
N ARG A 12 41.70 4.21 -9.18
CA ARG A 12 41.86 3.82 -7.78
C ARG A 12 42.61 2.50 -7.70
N LYS A 13 43.78 2.48 -7.05
CA LYS A 13 44.55 1.26 -6.79
C LYS A 13 44.00 0.56 -5.54
N PHE A 14 43.76 -0.74 -5.63
CA PHE A 14 43.31 -1.60 -4.53
C PHE A 14 44.45 -2.56 -4.15
N PHE A 15 44.70 -2.75 -2.85
CA PHE A 15 45.77 -3.63 -2.33
C PHE A 15 45.22 -4.89 -1.64
N GLY A 16 43.90 -5.01 -1.49
CA GLY A 16 43.25 -6.19 -0.93
C GLY A 16 43.44 -7.42 -1.84
N LYS A 17 43.75 -8.57 -1.23
CA LYS A 17 43.98 -9.85 -1.94
C LYS A 17 42.74 -10.75 -1.96
N ILE A 18 41.80 -10.52 -1.05
CA ILE A 18 40.54 -11.26 -0.96
C ILE A 18 39.64 -10.81 -2.11
N LYS A 19 39.05 -11.77 -2.83
CA LYS A 19 38.09 -11.48 -3.90
C LYS A 19 36.73 -11.19 -3.27
N GLU A 20 36.05 -10.16 -3.75
CA GLU A 20 34.64 -9.93 -3.43
C GLU A 20 33.83 -11.09 -4.02
N VAL A 21 33.13 -11.82 -3.15
CA VAL A 21 32.32 -13.01 -3.52
C VAL A 21 30.84 -12.66 -3.76
N ALA A 22 30.42 -11.50 -3.28
CA ALA A 22 29.08 -10.96 -3.43
C ALA A 22 29.19 -9.47 -3.78
N GLU A 23 28.26 -9.00 -4.60
CA GLU A 23 28.17 -7.59 -4.94
C GLU A 23 27.61 -6.79 -3.76
N MET A 24 27.97 -5.52 -3.69
CA MET A 24 27.46 -4.63 -2.65
C MET A 24 25.95 -4.44 -2.88
N PRO A 25 25.10 -4.75 -1.88
CA PRO A 25 23.67 -4.58 -2.03
C PRO A 25 23.29 -3.10 -2.08
N ASN A 26 22.05 -2.84 -2.46
CA ASN A 26 21.52 -1.49 -2.42
C ASN A 26 21.34 -1.06 -0.96
N LEU A 27 22.12 -0.07 -0.52
CA LEU A 27 22.19 0.35 0.89
C LEU A 27 20.89 1.00 1.41
N ILE A 28 19.97 1.39 0.52
CA ILE A 28 18.65 1.95 0.88
C ILE A 28 17.49 1.00 0.58
N GLU A 29 17.79 -0.25 0.21
CA GLU A 29 16.80 -1.25 -0.17
C GLU A 29 15.79 -1.53 0.93
N VAL A 30 16.26 -1.68 2.18
CA VAL A 30 15.40 -1.96 3.34
C VAL A 30 14.31 -0.89 3.49
N GLN A 31 14.67 0.38 3.30
CA GLN A 31 13.72 1.50 3.43
C GLN A 31 12.69 1.49 2.30
N LYS A 32 13.14 1.24 1.06
CA LYS A 32 12.25 1.15 -0.10
C LYS A 32 11.31 -0.03 0.01
N ALA A 33 11.87 -1.23 0.19
CA ALA A 33 11.13 -2.48 0.26
C ALA A 33 10.11 -2.48 1.40
N SER A 34 10.47 -1.96 2.58
CA SER A 34 9.53 -1.89 3.71
C SER A 34 8.32 -1.00 3.42
N TYR A 35 8.51 0.12 2.71
CA TYR A 35 7.41 1.03 2.40
C TYR A 35 6.57 0.51 1.23
N ASP A 36 7.21 -0.07 0.21
CA ASP A 36 6.55 -0.70 -0.94
C ASP A 36 5.66 -1.86 -0.48
N GLN A 37 6.16 -2.72 0.43
CA GLN A 37 5.38 -3.81 1.03
C GLN A 37 4.22 -3.30 1.87
N PHE A 38 4.39 -2.19 2.60
CA PHE A 38 3.30 -1.64 3.41
C PHE A 38 2.18 -1.06 2.55
N LEU A 39 2.52 -0.31 1.49
CA LEU A 39 1.55 0.37 0.64
C LEU A 39 0.83 -0.58 -0.31
N MET A 40 1.55 -1.50 -0.95
CA MET A 40 1.05 -2.34 -2.06
C MET A 40 0.25 -1.52 -3.07
N MET A 41 0.90 -0.48 -3.61
CA MET A 41 0.27 0.52 -4.49
C MET A 41 -0.51 -0.14 -5.63
N ASP A 42 0.15 -1.05 -6.35
CA ASP A 42 -0.45 -1.81 -7.43
C ASP A 42 -1.05 -3.12 -6.90
N GLU A 43 -2.24 -3.47 -7.39
CA GLU A 43 -2.87 -4.75 -7.09
C GLU A 43 -2.28 -5.83 -8.01
N PRO A 44 -1.62 -6.87 -7.46
CA PRO A 44 -1.04 -7.94 -8.28
C PRO A 44 -2.13 -8.83 -8.87
N GLU A 45 -1.82 -9.51 -9.98
CA GLU A 45 -2.71 -10.51 -10.57
C GLU A 45 -2.96 -11.64 -9.58
N GLY A 46 -4.21 -11.79 -9.13
CA GLY A 46 -4.60 -12.71 -8.05
C GLY A 46 -5.04 -12.03 -6.75
N GLY A 47 -4.96 -10.70 -6.68
CA GLY A 47 -5.41 -9.89 -5.54
C GLY A 47 -4.33 -9.69 -4.48
N ARG A 48 -4.56 -8.73 -3.57
CA ARG A 48 -3.61 -8.45 -2.48
C ARG A 48 -3.65 -9.53 -1.40
N GLY A 49 -2.46 -9.97 -0.97
CA GLY A 49 -2.30 -10.76 0.25
C GLY A 49 -2.69 -9.98 1.51
N ASP A 50 -2.84 -10.69 2.62
CA ASP A 50 -3.20 -10.10 3.93
C ASP A 50 -1.99 -9.45 4.61
N GLU A 51 -1.43 -8.44 3.96
CA GLU A 51 -0.24 -7.71 4.41
C GLU A 51 -0.44 -6.18 4.30
N GLY A 52 0.41 -5.42 4.99
CA GLY A 52 0.44 -3.96 4.90
C GLY A 52 -0.91 -3.30 5.23
N LEU A 53 -1.33 -2.35 4.39
CA LEU A 53 -2.63 -1.68 4.54
C LEU A 53 -3.83 -2.61 4.40
N GLN A 54 -3.71 -3.69 3.62
CA GLN A 54 -4.78 -4.66 3.45
C GLN A 54 -5.12 -5.34 4.79
N THR A 55 -4.12 -5.76 5.57
CA THR A 55 -4.33 -6.33 6.91
C THR A 55 -4.98 -5.31 7.84
N VAL A 56 -4.55 -4.05 7.78
CA VAL A 56 -5.08 -2.99 8.64
C VAL A 56 -6.57 -2.81 8.39
N PHE A 57 -7.01 -2.71 7.13
CA PHE A 57 -8.43 -2.64 6.82
C PHE A 57 -9.17 -3.92 7.23
N LYS A 58 -8.64 -5.10 6.91
CA LYS A 58 -9.27 -6.39 7.30
C LYS A 58 -9.34 -6.63 8.81
N SER A 59 -8.49 -5.97 9.60
CA SER A 59 -8.53 -6.08 11.06
C SER A 59 -9.65 -5.25 11.70
N VAL A 60 -10.08 -4.18 11.02
CA VAL A 60 -11.12 -3.27 11.51
C VAL A 60 -12.49 -3.64 10.91
N PHE A 61 -12.50 -4.08 9.66
CA PHE A 61 -13.71 -4.47 8.94
C PHE A 61 -13.94 -5.99 9.00
N PRO A 62 -15.20 -6.44 9.02
CA PRO A 62 -16.42 -5.64 8.87
C PRO A 62 -16.88 -4.99 10.19
N ILE A 63 -17.51 -3.82 10.07
CA ILE A 63 -18.10 -3.09 11.21
C ILE A 63 -19.63 -3.24 11.16
N SER A 64 -20.23 -3.74 12.24
CA SER A 64 -21.69 -3.81 12.38
C SER A 64 -22.22 -2.71 13.29
N ASP A 65 -23.42 -2.22 13.02
CA ASP A 65 -24.15 -1.35 13.94
C ASP A 65 -24.62 -2.11 15.20
N PHE A 66 -24.97 -1.37 16.26
CA PHE A 66 -25.42 -1.95 17.53
C PHE A 66 -26.70 -2.78 17.39
N SER A 67 -27.60 -2.36 16.51
CA SER A 67 -28.87 -3.06 16.23
C SER A 67 -28.70 -4.21 15.23
N ALA A 68 -27.49 -4.41 14.71
CA ALA A 68 -27.13 -5.40 13.72
C ALA A 68 -28.04 -5.41 12.46
N THR A 69 -28.49 -4.21 12.07
CA THR A 69 -29.29 -3.90 10.88
C THR A 69 -28.43 -3.42 9.71
N ALA A 70 -27.17 -3.06 9.95
CA ALA A 70 -26.24 -2.60 8.92
C ALA A 70 -24.83 -3.17 9.14
N LEU A 71 -24.16 -3.51 8.04
CA LEU A 71 -22.79 -4.00 8.01
C LEU A 71 -21.99 -3.21 6.98
N LEU A 72 -20.85 -2.67 7.41
CA LEU A 72 -19.89 -2.00 6.56
C LEU A 72 -18.74 -2.95 6.27
N GLU A 73 -18.51 -3.24 5.00
CA GLU A 73 -17.45 -4.12 4.50
C GLU A 73 -16.42 -3.32 3.70
N PHE A 74 -15.16 -3.73 3.82
CA PHE A 74 -14.07 -3.22 3.01
C PHE A 74 -13.94 -4.06 1.73
N VAL A 75 -13.93 -3.42 0.56
CA VAL A 75 -13.79 -4.09 -0.74
C VAL A 75 -12.35 -3.99 -1.25
N LYS A 76 -11.85 -2.77 -1.43
CA LYS A 76 -10.51 -2.49 -1.96
C LYS A 76 -10.05 -1.07 -1.60
N TYR A 77 -8.76 -0.80 -1.81
CA TYR A 77 -8.23 0.57 -1.78
C TYR A 77 -7.37 0.84 -3.00
N THR A 78 -7.31 2.10 -3.44
CA THR A 78 -6.48 2.55 -4.54
C THR A 78 -5.81 3.87 -4.19
N PHE A 79 -4.59 4.06 -4.67
CA PHE A 79 -3.90 5.32 -4.53
C PHE A 79 -4.09 6.16 -5.78
N GLU A 80 -4.45 7.43 -5.59
CA GLU A 80 -4.42 8.40 -6.67
C GLU A 80 -3.02 9.00 -6.82
N GLN A 81 -2.75 9.60 -7.97
CA GLN A 81 -1.47 10.25 -8.19
C GLN A 81 -1.31 11.44 -7.24
N PRO A 82 -0.09 11.67 -6.70
CA PRO A 82 0.23 12.88 -5.98
C PRO A 82 -0.12 14.12 -6.81
N LYS A 83 -0.70 15.14 -6.16
CA LYS A 83 -1.11 16.38 -6.83
C LYS A 83 0.07 17.18 -7.39
N TYR A 84 1.22 17.06 -6.75
CA TYR A 84 2.45 17.79 -7.06
C TYR A 84 3.63 16.83 -7.03
N ASP A 85 4.69 17.17 -7.75
CA ASP A 85 5.93 16.41 -7.72
C ASP A 85 6.81 16.78 -6.51
N VAL A 86 7.93 16.07 -6.36
CA VAL A 86 8.83 16.23 -5.22
C VAL A 86 9.48 17.61 -5.19
N ASP A 87 9.82 18.19 -6.36
CA ASP A 87 10.52 19.46 -6.44
C ASP A 87 9.59 20.64 -6.14
N GLU A 88 8.36 20.59 -6.64
CA GLU A 88 7.31 21.55 -6.31
C GLU A 88 6.95 21.50 -4.82
N CYS A 89 6.84 20.30 -4.24
CA CYS A 89 6.61 20.12 -2.81
C CYS A 89 7.72 20.76 -1.96
N ARG A 90 8.99 20.57 -2.35
CA ARG A 90 10.15 21.18 -1.67
C ARG A 90 10.16 22.70 -1.76
N GLN A 91 9.88 23.25 -2.94
CA GLN A 91 9.87 24.70 -3.16
C GLN A 91 8.75 25.39 -2.37
N ARG A 92 7.57 24.77 -2.29
CA ARG A 92 6.40 25.33 -1.61
C ARG A 92 6.33 24.98 -0.12
N GLY A 93 7.22 24.12 0.38
CA GLY A 93 7.21 23.67 1.78
C GLY A 93 5.98 22.84 2.15
N ILE A 94 5.47 22.05 1.21
CA ILE A 94 4.29 21.18 1.41
C ILE A 94 4.70 19.70 1.39
N THR A 95 3.89 18.83 2.00
CA THR A 95 4.15 17.39 2.05
C THR A 95 3.85 16.73 0.72
N PHE A 96 4.79 15.91 0.22
CA PHE A 96 4.56 15.02 -0.92
C PHE A 96 3.71 13.82 -0.47
N ALA A 97 2.47 13.74 -0.97
CA ALA A 97 1.51 12.71 -0.56
C ALA A 97 0.56 12.34 -1.71
N ALA A 98 0.13 11.08 -1.71
CA ALA A 98 -0.89 10.52 -2.60
C ALA A 98 -2.21 10.34 -1.83
N PRO A 99 -3.37 10.73 -2.39
CA PRO A 99 -4.67 10.40 -1.81
C PRO A 99 -4.92 8.89 -1.81
N LEU A 100 -5.47 8.36 -0.72
CA LEU A 100 -5.93 6.99 -0.61
C LEU A 100 -7.46 6.95 -0.75
N LYS A 101 -7.97 6.29 -1.79
CA LYS A 101 -9.39 5.99 -1.97
C LYS A 101 -9.70 4.59 -1.50
N VAL A 102 -10.83 4.42 -0.82
CA VAL A 102 -11.24 3.16 -0.21
C VAL A 102 -12.66 2.87 -0.65
N THR A 103 -12.85 1.78 -1.39
CA THR A 103 -14.17 1.31 -1.78
C THR A 103 -14.77 0.52 -0.62
N LEU A 104 -15.89 1.00 -0.11
CA LEU A 104 -16.64 0.38 0.99
C LEU A 104 -18.00 -0.08 0.49
N ARG A 105 -18.50 -1.16 1.09
CA ARG A 105 -19.83 -1.70 0.82
C ARG A 105 -20.66 -1.67 2.09
N LEU A 106 -21.79 -0.98 2.04
CA LEU A 106 -22.80 -0.97 3.09
C LEU A 106 -23.90 -1.98 2.74
N ILE A 107 -24.10 -2.96 3.60
CA ILE A 107 -25.18 -3.96 3.52
C ILE A 107 -26.20 -3.62 4.59
N VAL A 108 -27.45 -3.41 4.20
CA VAL A 108 -28.58 -3.18 5.10
C VAL A 108 -29.42 -4.44 5.17
N PHE A 109 -29.77 -4.87 6.37
CA PHE A 109 -30.61 -6.02 6.63
C PHE A 109 -32.02 -5.59 7.02
N ASP A 110 -33.02 -6.35 6.58
CA ASP A 110 -34.35 -6.36 7.17
C ASP A 110 -34.39 -7.49 8.21
N VAL A 111 -34.78 -7.14 9.44
CA VAL A 111 -34.84 -8.07 10.56
C VAL A 111 -36.31 -8.32 10.87
N ASP A 112 -36.74 -9.56 10.67
CA ASP A 112 -38.09 -9.98 11.03
C ASP A 112 -38.24 -9.97 12.57
N PRO A 113 -39.17 -9.18 13.13
CA PRO A 113 -39.36 -9.06 14.58
C PRO A 113 -39.83 -10.35 15.25
N ASP A 114 -40.47 -11.26 14.51
CA ASP A 114 -41.05 -12.49 15.05
C ASP A 114 -40.06 -13.67 15.01
N THR A 115 -39.22 -13.74 13.97
CA THR A 115 -38.29 -14.87 13.76
C THR A 115 -36.82 -14.52 14.02
N GLY A 116 -36.47 -13.23 14.09
CA GLY A 116 -35.09 -12.76 14.17
C GLY A 116 -34.26 -13.05 12.91
N ALA A 117 -34.88 -13.56 11.85
CA ALA A 117 -34.21 -13.85 10.59
C ALA A 117 -33.78 -12.54 9.92
N LYS A 118 -32.52 -12.52 9.44
CA LYS A 118 -31.95 -11.39 8.72
C LYS A 118 -32.00 -11.67 7.22
N SER A 119 -32.64 -10.78 6.48
CA SER A 119 -32.64 -10.79 5.02
C SER A 119 -31.91 -9.56 4.50
N VAL A 120 -31.21 -9.68 3.37
CA VAL A 120 -30.54 -8.51 2.77
C VAL A 120 -31.59 -7.62 2.13
N LYS A 121 -31.65 -6.38 2.58
CA LYS A 121 -32.57 -5.35 2.08
C LYS A 121 -31.93 -4.51 0.98
N ASP A 122 -30.69 -4.08 1.19
CA ASP A 122 -29.99 -3.20 0.26
C ASP A 122 -28.48 -3.42 0.34
N ILE A 123 -27.79 -3.19 -0.77
CA ILE A 123 -26.34 -3.19 -0.85
C ILE A 123 -25.92 -1.96 -1.63
N LYS A 124 -25.16 -1.06 -0.98
CA LYS A 124 -24.58 0.12 -1.61
C LYS A 124 -23.07 0.04 -1.56
N GLU A 125 -22.43 0.15 -2.71
CA GLU A 125 -20.98 0.25 -2.84
C GLU A 125 -20.62 1.70 -3.21
N GLN A 126 -19.60 2.24 -2.57
CA GLN A 126 -19.11 3.59 -2.82
C GLN A 126 -17.58 3.59 -2.94
N ASP A 127 -17.09 4.23 -4.01
CA ASP A 127 -15.66 4.46 -4.31
C ASP A 127 -15.10 5.76 -3.69
#